data_AF-A0A7J3NM14-F1
#
_entry.id   AF-A0A7J3NM14-F1
#
_cell.length_a   1.000
_cell.length_b   1.000
_cell.length_c   1.000
_cell.angle_alpha   90.00
_cell.angle_beta   90.00
_cell.angle_gamma   90.00
#
_symmetry.space_group_name_H-M   'P 1'
#
loop_
_entity.id
_entity.type
_entity.pdbx_description
1 polymer ?
#
loop_
_entity_poly.entity_id
_entity_poly.type
_entity_poly.pdbx_seq_one_letter_code
_entity_poly.pdbx_strand_id
1 'polypeptide(L)'
;MDKYLSPPSKSDLELFEKMLKNVGVDEFLDAARSAADFVSARLKEGDLKRAAEYVFDMVVQSVIVNQLEAPRKVIDLLKKRGEKFKGLLDSPVFKVSDKLLESFEKGDAKLFADAMIGVENDVLGKTSLDIRFSIVKDIHCAFYKYTQ
;
A
#
# COMPACT_ATOMS: atom_id res chain seq x y z
N MET A 1 -15.88 14.65 4.62
CA MET A 1 -14.80 13.64 4.79
C MET A 1 -14.85 12.75 3.54
N ASP A 2 -14.88 13.39 2.36
CA ASP A 2 -15.55 12.80 1.18
C ASP A 2 -14.63 12.65 -0.04
N LYS A 3 -13.36 13.08 0.09
CA LYS A 3 -12.38 13.17 -1.00
C LYS A 3 -12.15 11.84 -1.72
N TYR A 4 -12.17 10.73 -0.98
CA TYR A 4 -11.90 9.37 -1.49
C TYR A 4 -13.16 8.50 -1.57
N LEU A 5 -14.34 9.08 -1.28
CA LEU A 5 -15.63 8.42 -1.45
C LEU A 5 -16.21 8.65 -2.85
N SER A 6 -15.64 9.59 -3.61
CA SER A 6 -16.02 9.87 -4.98
C SER A 6 -14.98 9.32 -5.95
N PRO A 7 -15.40 8.77 -7.10
CA PRO A 7 -14.48 8.25 -8.09
C PRO A 7 -13.51 9.35 -8.60
N PRO A 8 -12.29 8.97 -8.98
CA PRO A 8 -11.35 9.87 -9.63
C PRO A 8 -11.89 10.37 -10.98
N SER A 9 -11.31 11.45 -11.50
CA SER A 9 -11.72 11.99 -12.79
C SER A 9 -11.38 11.01 -13.93
N LYS A 10 -12.12 11.08 -15.04
CA LYS A 10 -11.82 10.28 -16.24
C LYS A 10 -10.39 10.49 -16.74
N SER A 11 -9.91 11.73 -16.71
CA SER A 11 -8.53 12.06 -17.08
C SER A 11 -7.50 11.41 -16.16
N ASP A 12 -7.77 11.32 -14.86
CA ASP A 12 -6.85 10.66 -13.92
C ASP A 12 -6.81 9.14 -14.17
N LEU A 13 -7.96 8.52 -14.47
CA LEU A 13 -8.03 7.11 -14.84
C LEU A 13 -7.27 6.83 -16.15
N GLU A 14 -7.43 7.66 -17.18
CA GLU A 14 -6.70 7.52 -18.44
C GLU A 14 -5.17 7.64 -18.24
N LEU A 15 -4.73 8.56 -17.40
CA LEU A 15 -3.31 8.72 -17.07
C LEU A 15 -2.76 7.53 -16.30
N PHE A 16 -3.53 7.01 -15.34
CA PHE A 16 -3.19 5.81 -14.59
C PHE A 16 -3.04 4.60 -15.52
N GLU A 17 -3.97 4.40 -16.45
CA GLU A 17 -3.89 3.30 -17.43
C GLU A 17 -2.70 3.42 -18.38
N LYS A 18 -2.38 4.64 -18.82
CA LYS A 18 -1.18 4.90 -19.63
C LYS A 18 0.08 4.60 -18.83
N MET A 19 0.13 4.98 -17.56
CA MET A 19 1.24 4.67 -16.66
C MET A 19 1.43 3.15 -16.54
N LEU A 20 0.37 2.39 -16.28
CA LEU A 20 0.45 0.91 -16.20
C LEU A 20 0.98 0.29 -17.50
N LYS A 21 0.56 0.79 -18.65
CA LYS A 21 1.03 0.33 -19.96
C LYS A 21 2.49 0.66 -20.21
N ASN A 22 2.94 1.86 -19.81
CA ASN A 22 4.28 2.36 -20.07
C ASN A 22 5.33 1.74 -19.14
N VAL A 23 4.98 1.59 -17.86
CA VAL A 23 5.87 0.99 -16.85
C VAL A 23 5.87 -0.53 -16.98
N GLY A 24 4.70 -1.12 -17.27
CA GLY A 24 4.54 -2.57 -17.32
C GLY A 24 4.19 -3.16 -15.96
N VAL A 25 3.28 -4.14 -15.96
CA VAL A 25 2.81 -4.80 -14.72
C VAL A 25 3.95 -5.54 -14.00
N ASP A 26 4.90 -6.09 -14.77
CA ASP A 26 6.01 -6.86 -14.21
C ASP A 26 6.95 -6.01 -13.35
N GLU A 27 7.19 -4.74 -13.71
CA GLU A 27 8.00 -3.82 -12.93
C GLU A 27 7.38 -3.54 -11.54
N PHE A 28 6.06 -3.40 -11.46
CA PHE A 28 5.35 -3.26 -10.18
C PHE A 28 5.44 -4.53 -9.34
N LEU A 29 5.31 -5.70 -9.98
CA LEU A 29 5.45 -6.99 -9.31
C LEU A 29 6.86 -7.21 -8.77
N ASP A 30 7.89 -6.84 -9.53
CA ASP A 30 9.28 -6.96 -9.11
C ASP A 30 9.63 -5.94 -8.02
N ALA A 31 9.09 -4.71 -8.08
CA ALA A 31 9.18 -3.76 -6.99
C ALA A 31 8.51 -4.27 -5.71
N ALA A 32 7.31 -4.87 -5.81
CA ALA A 32 6.62 -5.47 -4.66
C ALA A 32 7.43 -6.62 -4.04
N ARG A 33 8.03 -7.49 -4.87
CA ARG A 33 8.91 -8.58 -4.40
C ARG A 33 10.15 -8.03 -3.70
N SER A 34 10.81 -7.03 -4.31
CA SER A 34 11.97 -6.38 -3.71
C SER A 34 11.63 -5.75 -2.35
N ALA A 35 10.49 -5.08 -2.24
CA ALA A 35 10.00 -4.54 -0.97
C ALA A 35 9.77 -5.65 0.07
N ALA A 36 9.21 -6.80 -0.31
CA ALA A 36 9.05 -7.95 0.60
C ALA A 36 10.40 -8.51 1.10
N ASP A 37 11.42 -8.54 0.25
CA ASP A 37 12.78 -8.92 0.64
C ASP A 37 13.37 -7.91 1.65
N PHE A 38 13.15 -6.61 1.44
CA PHE A 38 13.56 -5.58 2.38
C PHE A 38 12.81 -5.64 3.71
N VAL A 39 11.52 -6.00 3.73
CA VAL A 39 10.80 -6.30 4.98
C VAL A 39 11.56 -7.36 5.76
N SER A 40 11.88 -8.48 5.11
CA SER A 40 12.60 -9.59 5.73
C SER A 40 14.00 -9.18 6.23
N ALA A 41 14.72 -8.36 5.46
CA ALA A 41 16.04 -7.85 5.84
C ALA A 41 15.97 -6.95 7.09
N ARG A 42 15.06 -5.96 7.10
CA ARG A 42 14.91 -5.03 8.23
C ARG A 42 14.45 -5.71 9.51
N LEU A 43 13.59 -6.73 9.40
CA LEU A 43 13.19 -7.55 10.55
C LEU A 43 14.36 -8.31 11.17
N LYS A 44 15.34 -8.78 10.37
CA LYS A 44 16.56 -9.44 10.89
C LYS A 44 17.48 -8.45 11.61
N GLU A 45 17.51 -7.21 11.16
CA GLU A 45 18.29 -6.11 11.76
C GLU A 45 17.60 -5.50 12.99
N GLY A 46 16.34 -5.85 13.27
CA GLY A 46 15.54 -5.25 14.34
C GLY A 46 15.00 -3.86 14.00
N ASP A 47 15.13 -3.40 12.75
CA ASP A 47 14.60 -2.12 12.28
C ASP A 47 13.11 -2.24 11.94
N LEU A 48 12.28 -2.26 12.98
CA LEU A 48 10.83 -2.40 12.87
C LEU A 48 10.17 -1.22 12.15
N LYS A 49 10.76 -0.02 12.24
CA LYS A 49 10.24 1.17 11.57
C LYS A 49 10.36 1.00 10.06
N ARG A 50 11.57 0.75 9.54
CA ARG A 50 11.76 0.57 8.10
C ARG A 50 11.05 -0.66 7.58
N ALA A 51 10.96 -1.73 8.37
CA ALA A 51 10.15 -2.88 8.00
C ALA A 51 8.67 -2.50 7.75
N ALA A 52 8.07 -1.64 8.58
CA ALA A 52 6.71 -1.14 8.35
C ALA A 52 6.60 -0.29 7.08
N GLU A 53 7.61 0.54 6.80
CA GLU A 53 7.67 1.31 5.55
C GLU A 53 7.73 0.39 4.32
N TYR A 54 8.58 -0.64 4.31
CA TYR A 54 8.62 -1.59 3.20
C TYR A 54 7.35 -2.45 3.07
N VAL A 55 6.61 -2.70 4.16
CA VAL A 55 5.28 -3.29 4.05
C VAL A 55 4.33 -2.36 3.30
N PHE A 56 4.38 -1.05 3.58
CA PHE A 56 3.59 -0.06 2.85
C PHE A 56 3.94 -0.04 1.36
N ASP A 57 5.24 0.05 1.02
CA ASP A 57 5.69 0.05 -0.37
C ASP A 57 5.21 -1.21 -1.11
N MET A 58 5.45 -2.40 -0.54
CA MET A 58 4.97 -3.67 -1.08
C MET A 58 3.45 -3.65 -1.35
N VAL A 59 2.64 -3.19 -0.39
CA VAL A 59 1.18 -3.10 -0.55
C VAL A 59 0.82 -2.15 -1.69
N VAL A 60 1.44 -0.98 -1.76
CA VAL A 60 1.14 0.02 -2.79
C VAL A 60 1.47 -0.49 -4.19
N GLN A 61 2.69 -1.04 -4.39
CA GLN A 61 3.07 -1.61 -5.68
C GLN A 61 2.09 -2.72 -6.11
N SER A 62 1.66 -3.53 -5.15
CA SER A 62 0.76 -4.66 -5.38
C SER A 62 -0.67 -4.21 -5.74
N VAL A 63 -1.24 -3.24 -5.02
CA VAL A 63 -2.62 -2.78 -5.27
C VAL A 63 -2.74 -2.00 -6.58
N ILE A 64 -1.66 -1.32 -7.01
CA ILE A 64 -1.60 -0.63 -8.32
C ILE A 64 -1.84 -1.60 -9.48
N VAL A 65 -1.45 -2.87 -9.35
CA VAL A 65 -1.64 -3.89 -10.39
C VAL A 65 -2.66 -4.98 -10.00
N ASN A 66 -3.47 -4.73 -8.97
CA ASN A 66 -4.49 -5.66 -8.47
C ASN A 66 -3.97 -7.05 -8.05
N GLN A 67 -2.83 -7.10 -7.35
CA GLN A 67 -2.17 -8.34 -6.93
C GLN A 67 -2.12 -8.46 -5.40
N LEU A 68 -3.26 -8.83 -4.79
CA LEU A 68 -3.47 -8.68 -3.34
C LEU A 68 -2.94 -9.86 -2.50
N GLU A 69 -2.81 -11.05 -3.09
CA GLU A 69 -2.55 -12.29 -2.33
C GLU A 69 -1.18 -12.31 -1.65
N ALA A 70 -0.12 -11.91 -2.37
CA ALA A 70 1.24 -11.89 -1.86
C ALA A 70 1.44 -10.94 -0.66
N PRO A 71 1.05 -9.65 -0.72
CA PRO A 71 1.19 -8.76 0.42
C PRO A 71 0.32 -9.20 1.62
N ARG A 72 -0.86 -9.80 1.37
CA ARG A 72 -1.71 -10.35 2.46
C ARG A 72 -1.00 -11.46 3.21
N LYS A 73 -0.39 -12.42 2.50
CA LYS A 73 0.39 -13.51 3.12
C LYS A 73 1.51 -12.97 4.02
N VAL A 74 2.21 -11.92 3.58
CA VAL A 74 3.27 -11.29 4.37
C VAL A 74 2.70 -10.65 5.64
N ILE A 75 1.65 -9.84 5.52
CA ILE A 75 0.98 -9.19 6.67
C ILE A 75 0.47 -10.23 7.67
N ASP A 76 -0.16 -11.30 7.20
CA ASP A 76 -0.67 -12.36 8.08
C ASP A 76 0.45 -13.09 8.80
N LEU A 77 1.58 -13.34 8.14
CA LEU A 77 2.76 -13.93 8.76
C LEU A 77 3.35 -13.02 9.85
N LEU A 78 3.36 -11.70 9.64
CA LEU A 78 3.80 -10.73 10.64
C LEU A 78 2.85 -10.70 11.84
N LYS A 79 1.53 -10.67 11.60
CA LYS A 79 0.50 -10.73 12.65
C LYS A 79 0.56 -12.02 13.46
N LYS A 80 0.75 -13.17 12.82
CA LYS A 80 0.93 -14.48 13.50
C LYS A 80 2.13 -14.50 14.44
N ARG A 81 3.13 -13.66 14.20
CA ARG A 81 4.34 -13.51 15.03
C ARG A 81 4.25 -12.28 15.95
N GLY A 82 3.03 -11.88 16.32
CA GLY A 82 2.75 -10.55 16.87
C GLY A 82 3.49 -10.16 18.15
N GLU A 83 3.84 -11.10 19.02
CA GLU A 83 4.68 -10.79 20.18
C GLU A 83 6.10 -10.38 19.78
N LYS A 84 6.67 -11.03 18.75
CA LYS A 84 8.02 -10.75 18.25
C LYS A 84 8.11 -9.41 17.52
N PHE A 85 7.03 -9.00 16.86
CA PHE A 85 7.01 -7.81 16.01
C PHE A 85 6.01 -6.75 16.48
N LYS A 86 5.69 -6.72 17.77
CA LYS A 86 4.69 -5.81 18.34
C LYS A 86 4.93 -4.34 17.94
N GLY A 87 6.17 -3.87 18.02
CA GLY A 87 6.52 -2.50 17.63
C GLY A 87 6.25 -2.17 16.15
N LEU A 88 6.34 -3.17 15.25
CA LEU A 88 5.96 -3.03 13.85
C LEU A 88 4.44 -3.02 13.71
N LEU A 89 3.74 -3.95 14.37
CA LEU A 89 2.27 -4.05 14.27
C LEU A 89 1.56 -2.82 14.86
N ASP A 90 2.16 -2.19 15.87
CA ASP A 90 1.65 -0.97 16.49
C ASP A 90 1.95 0.29 15.66
N SER A 91 2.86 0.20 14.69
CA SER A 91 3.24 1.31 13.81
C SER A 91 2.04 1.85 13.02
N PRO A 92 1.82 3.18 12.99
CA PRO A 92 0.79 3.79 12.14
C PRO A 92 0.92 3.38 10.68
N VAL A 93 2.14 3.34 10.14
CA VAL A 93 2.41 2.95 8.74
C VAL A 93 1.91 1.53 8.47
N PHE A 94 2.22 0.58 9.35
CA PHE A 94 1.77 -0.81 9.17
C PHE A 94 0.24 -0.93 9.21
N LYS A 95 -0.41 -0.24 10.16
CA LYS A 95 -1.87 -0.22 10.28
C LYS A 95 -2.53 0.38 9.05
N VAL A 96 -1.93 1.43 8.48
CA VAL A 96 -2.38 2.03 7.21
C VAL A 96 -2.23 1.03 6.07
N SER A 97 -1.09 0.34 5.94
CA SER A 97 -0.86 -0.67 4.90
C SER A 97 -1.88 -1.81 4.97
N ASP A 98 -2.14 -2.33 6.17
CA ASP A 98 -3.09 -3.42 6.41
C ASP A 98 -4.52 -3.00 6.07
N LYS A 99 -4.94 -1.81 6.52
CA LYS A 99 -6.26 -1.25 6.22
C LYS A 99 -6.42 -0.95 4.72
N LEU A 100 -5.38 -0.43 4.08
CA LEU A 100 -5.39 -0.16 2.64
C LEU A 100 -5.60 -1.46 1.87
N LEU A 101 -4.83 -2.50 2.16
CA LEU A 101 -4.99 -3.80 1.51
C LEU A 101 -6.38 -4.40 1.75
N GLU A 102 -6.87 -4.33 2.99
CA GLU A 102 -8.20 -4.82 3.36
C GLU A 102 -9.32 -4.10 2.60
N SER A 103 -9.18 -2.81 2.34
CA SER A 103 -10.17 -2.06 1.55
C SER A 103 -10.26 -2.56 0.11
N PHE A 104 -9.14 -2.91 -0.53
CA PHE A 104 -9.11 -3.49 -1.87
C PHE A 104 -9.73 -4.88 -1.90
N GLU A 105 -9.42 -5.72 -0.90
CA GLU A 105 -10.00 -7.08 -0.80
C GLU A 105 -11.52 -7.05 -0.63
N LYS A 106 -12.05 -6.05 0.08
CA LYS A 106 -13.48 -5.92 0.37
C LYS A 106 -14.24 -5.05 -0.63
N GLY A 107 -13.55 -4.25 -1.44
CA GLY A 107 -14.16 -3.20 -2.25
C GLY A 107 -14.92 -2.15 -1.43
N ASP A 108 -14.51 -1.92 -0.18
CA ASP A 108 -15.22 -1.00 0.74
C ASP A 108 -14.65 0.42 0.62
N ALA A 109 -15.42 1.31 -0.02
CA ALA A 109 -15.03 2.69 -0.26
C ALA A 109 -14.86 3.52 1.03
N LYS A 110 -15.59 3.20 2.11
CA LYS A 110 -15.42 3.90 3.41
C LYS A 110 -14.12 3.47 4.06
N LEU A 111 -13.85 2.17 4.06
CA LEU A 111 -12.59 1.63 4.58
C LEU A 111 -11.40 2.17 3.78
N PHE A 112 -11.55 2.26 2.46
CA PHE A 112 -10.56 2.85 1.56
C PHE A 112 -10.31 4.32 1.88
N ALA A 113 -11.36 5.13 2.03
CA ALA A 113 -11.23 6.55 2.36
C ALA A 113 -10.49 6.77 3.69
N ASP A 114 -10.80 5.97 4.71
CA ASP A 114 -10.11 6.00 6.00
C ASP A 114 -8.63 5.59 5.86
N ALA A 115 -8.32 4.60 5.03
CA ALA A 115 -6.95 4.20 4.75
C ALA A 115 -6.16 5.32 4.06
N MET A 116 -6.75 5.97 3.05
CA MET A 116 -6.12 7.07 2.32
C MET A 116 -5.87 8.31 3.17
N ILE A 117 -6.77 8.64 4.10
CA ILE A 117 -6.52 9.67 5.11
C ILE A 117 -5.31 9.29 5.98
N GLY A 118 -5.20 8.01 6.35
CA GLY A 118 -4.01 7.47 7.03
C GLY A 118 -2.74 7.59 6.20
N VAL A 119 -2.80 7.35 4.88
CA VAL A 119 -1.65 7.56 3.98
C VAL A 119 -1.19 9.02 4.03
N GLU A 120 -2.11 9.98 3.90
CA GLU A 120 -1.76 11.41 3.94
C GLU A 120 -1.21 11.83 5.31
N ASN A 121 -1.79 11.33 6.39
CA ASN A 121 -1.45 11.76 7.74
C ASN A 121 -0.22 11.07 8.30
N ASP A 122 -0.02 9.78 8.05
CA ASP A 122 0.96 8.96 8.77
C ASP A 122 2.12 8.50 7.89
N VAL A 123 1.97 8.60 6.57
CA VAL A 123 2.95 8.09 5.61
C VAL A 123 3.64 9.24 4.86
N LEU A 124 2.87 10.09 4.17
CA LEU A 124 3.44 11.16 3.33
C LEU A 124 4.31 12.13 4.12
N GLY A 125 5.57 12.29 3.69
CA GLY A 125 6.55 13.18 4.31
C GLY A 125 7.03 12.74 5.71
N LYS A 126 6.61 11.55 6.18
CA LYS A 126 6.94 11.01 7.52
C LYS A 126 7.76 9.72 7.47
N THR A 127 7.81 9.06 6.31
CA THR A 127 8.62 7.87 6.06
C THR A 127 9.95 8.21 5.38
N SER A 128 10.92 7.28 5.44
CA SER A 128 12.16 7.39 4.66
C SER A 128 12.01 6.98 3.20
N LEU A 129 10.87 6.42 2.82
CA LEU A 129 10.49 6.17 1.44
C LEU A 129 10.28 7.49 0.68
N ASP A 130 10.81 7.56 -0.53
CA ASP A 130 10.52 8.65 -1.47
C ASP A 130 9.14 8.42 -2.10
N ILE A 131 8.11 8.78 -1.34
CA ILE A 131 6.72 8.61 -1.74
C ILE A 131 6.27 9.86 -2.49
N ARG A 132 6.21 9.75 -3.82
CA ARG A 132 5.74 10.83 -4.69
C ARG A 132 4.25 11.11 -4.47
N PHE A 133 3.85 12.38 -4.50
CA PHE A 133 2.43 12.79 -4.43
C PHE A 133 1.53 12.11 -5.47
N SER A 134 2.10 11.68 -6.61
CA SER A 134 1.36 10.94 -7.63
C SER A 134 0.79 9.62 -7.10
N ILE A 135 1.46 9.00 -6.13
CA ILE A 135 1.05 7.69 -5.61
C ILE A 135 -0.34 7.72 -4.98
N VAL A 136 -0.72 8.82 -4.32
CA VAL A 136 -2.04 8.98 -3.70
C VAL A 136 -3.13 8.91 -4.76
N LYS A 137 -2.87 9.57 -5.89
CA LYS A 137 -3.78 9.56 -7.04
C LYS A 137 -3.79 8.18 -7.70
N ASP A 138 -2.64 7.54 -7.86
CA ASP A 138 -2.54 6.22 -8.48
C ASP A 138 -3.25 5.15 -7.65
N ILE A 139 -3.12 5.18 -6.32
CA ILE A 139 -3.86 4.29 -5.40
C ILE A 139 -5.37 4.54 -5.51
N HIS A 140 -5.80 5.81 -5.58
CA HIS A 140 -7.21 6.16 -5.76
C HIS A 140 -7.77 5.64 -7.10
N CYS A 141 -7.03 5.81 -8.19
CA CYS A 141 -7.37 5.24 -9.49
C CYS A 141 -7.43 3.72 -9.46
N ALA A 142 -6.45 3.05 -8.83
CA ALA A 142 -6.42 1.61 -8.71
C ALA A 142 -7.67 1.07 -7.97
N PHE A 143 -8.03 1.67 -6.83
CA PHE A 143 -9.19 1.22 -6.05
C PHE A 143 -10.48 1.26 -6.89
N TYR A 144 -10.77 2.41 -7.51
CA TYR A 144 -11.98 2.56 -8.32
C TYR A 144 -11.95 1.77 -9.62
N LYS A 145 -10.77 1.53 -10.21
CA LYS A 145 -10.66 0.69 -11.42
C LYS A 145 -10.94 -0.79 -11.11
N TYR A 146 -10.49 -1.28 -9.97
CA TYR A 146 -10.48 -2.71 -9.68
C TYR A 146 -11.63 -3.18 -8.79
N THR A 147 -12.29 -2.27 -8.06
CA THR A 147 -13.29 -2.65 -7.05
C THR A 147 -14.67 -2.01 -7.24
N GLN A 148 -14.80 -0.98 -8.08
CA GLN A 148 -16.05 -0.24 -8.32
C GLN A 148 -16.43 -0.29 -9.80
#